data_AF-A0A963BJR0-F1
#
_entry.id   AF-A0A963BJR0-F1
#
_cell.length_a   1.000
_cell.length_b   1.000
_cell.length_c   1.000
_cell.angle_alpha   90.00
_cell.angle_beta   90.00
_cell.angle_gamma   90.00
#
_symmetry.space_group_name_H-M   'P 1'
#
loop_
_entity.id
_entity.type
_entity.pdbx_description
1 polymer ?
#
loop_
_entity_poly.entity_id
_entity_poly.type
_entity_poly.pdbx_seq_one_letter_code
_entity_poly.pdbx_strand_id
1 'polypeptide(L)'
;THLLADFYQRWKSDQLVLDKWFTVQAVSKRSDTLEQVQQLTRHPDFSITNPNRVRSLVGAFCSANPVRFHRADGAGYRFLADRVLELDRLNPQVASRMLRLMTRWRRYDDSRQKLMREQLQRVLAADSVSPDVYEIGSKSLES
;
A
#
# COMPACT_ATOMS: atom_id res chain seq x y z
N THR A 1 5.12 4.01 22.86
CA THR A 1 6.08 3.89 21.74
C THR A 1 7.29 3.01 22.08
N HIS A 2 7.71 2.94 23.36
CA HIS A 2 8.85 2.12 23.81
C HIS A 2 8.80 0.64 23.42
N LEU A 3 7.68 -0.06 23.63
CA LEU A 3 7.58 -1.51 23.36
C LEU A 3 7.87 -1.91 21.91
N LEU A 4 7.48 -1.09 20.93
CA LEU A 4 7.76 -1.38 19.51
C LEU A 4 9.23 -1.11 19.17
N ALA A 5 9.85 -0.09 19.76
CA ALA A 5 11.26 0.19 19.58
C ALA A 5 12.13 -0.91 20.22
N ASP A 6 11.77 -1.35 21.43
CA ASP A 6 12.47 -2.42 22.17
C ASP A 6 12.33 -3.75 21.42
N PHE A 7 11.12 -4.07 20.93
CA PHE A 7 10.89 -5.24 20.10
C PHE A 7 11.75 -5.22 18.84
N TYR A 8 11.78 -4.07 18.14
CA TYR A 8 12.58 -3.91 16.94
C TYR A 8 14.08 -4.13 17.22
N GLN A 9 14.64 -3.49 18.26
CA GLN A 9 16.06 -3.64 18.57
C GLN A 9 16.44 -5.09 18.89
N ARG A 10 15.55 -5.83 19.54
CA ARG A 10 15.77 -7.24 19.88
C ARG A 10 15.70 -8.18 18.66
N TRP A 11 14.88 -7.87 17.66
CA TRP A 11 14.51 -8.83 16.61
C TRP A 11 14.81 -8.37 15.18
N LYS A 12 15.45 -7.22 14.97
CA LYS A 12 15.76 -6.67 13.62
C LYS A 12 16.52 -7.62 12.70
N SER A 13 17.32 -8.54 13.24
CA SER A 13 18.07 -9.54 12.46
C SER A 13 17.20 -10.70 11.95
N ASP A 14 16.01 -10.91 12.52
CA ASP A 14 15.05 -11.91 12.06
C ASP A 14 14.05 -11.30 11.09
N GLN A 15 14.21 -11.64 9.81
CA GLN A 15 13.38 -11.09 8.72
C GLN A 15 11.88 -11.37 8.93
N LEU A 16 11.50 -12.58 9.35
CA LEU A 16 10.08 -12.92 9.49
C LEU A 16 9.45 -12.21 10.68
N VAL A 17 10.20 -12.04 11.77
CA VAL A 17 9.74 -11.28 12.93
C VAL A 17 9.61 -9.80 12.58
N LEU A 18 10.54 -9.27 11.78
CA LEU A 18 10.47 -7.89 11.34
C LEU A 18 9.26 -7.62 10.43
N ASP A 19 8.85 -8.59 9.60
CA ASP A 19 7.60 -8.47 8.82
C ASP A 19 6.38 -8.33 9.72
N LYS A 20 6.33 -9.08 10.83
CA LYS A 20 5.26 -8.93 11.83
C LYS A 20 5.29 -7.54 12.47
N TRP A 21 6.48 -7.02 12.76
CA TRP A 21 6.65 -5.68 13.33
C TRP A 21 6.12 -4.57 12.40
N PHE A 22 6.41 -4.63 11.09
CA PHE A 22 5.81 -3.71 10.12
C PHE A 22 4.29 -3.88 10.04
N THR A 23 3.81 -5.12 10.03
CA THR A 23 2.37 -5.42 9.95
C THR A 23 1.60 -4.83 11.12
N VAL A 24 2.09 -5.01 12.36
CA VAL A 24 1.44 -4.48 13.58
C VAL A 24 1.26 -2.97 13.51
N GLN A 25 2.25 -2.26 12.97
CA GLN A 25 2.17 -0.81 12.80
C GLN A 25 1.19 -0.43 11.69
N ALA A 26 1.21 -1.14 10.56
CA ALA A 26 0.33 -0.90 9.41
C ALA A 26 -1.17 -1.09 9.74
N VAL A 27 -1.50 -2.02 10.64
CA VAL A 27 -2.90 -2.32 11.04
C VAL A 27 -3.34 -1.58 12.32
N SER A 28 -2.54 -0.63 12.79
CA SER A 28 -2.85 0.15 13.98
C SER A 28 -4.15 0.94 13.81
N LYS A 29 -4.95 1.00 14.89
CA LYS A 29 -6.20 1.76 14.95
C LYS A 29 -6.00 3.27 15.14
N ARG A 30 -4.76 3.74 15.31
CA ARG A 30 -4.47 5.18 15.51
C ARG A 30 -4.89 6.01 14.30
N SER A 31 -5.25 7.27 14.50
CA SER A 31 -5.66 8.17 13.42
C SER A 31 -4.51 8.55 12.49
N ASP A 32 -3.28 8.54 13.00
CA ASP A 32 -2.04 8.87 12.29
C ASP A 32 -1.37 7.66 11.61
N THR A 33 -2.05 6.50 11.52
CA THR A 33 -1.43 5.27 11.01
C THR A 33 -0.90 5.42 9.59
N LEU A 34 -1.56 6.19 8.71
CA LEU A 34 -1.06 6.42 7.36
C LEU A 34 0.29 7.16 7.39
N GLU A 35 0.37 8.20 8.20
CA GLU A 35 1.56 9.02 8.38
C GLU A 35 2.71 8.18 8.96
N GLN A 36 2.42 7.29 9.93
CA GLN A 36 3.40 6.34 10.45
C GLN A 36 3.85 5.33 9.38
N VAL A 37 2.93 4.80 8.58
CA VAL A 37 3.26 3.89 7.47
C VAL A 37 4.17 4.57 6.44
N GLN A 38 3.88 5.83 6.07
CA GLN A 38 4.72 6.62 5.17
C GLN A 38 6.11 6.91 5.76
N GLN A 39 6.23 7.08 7.07
CA GLN A 39 7.54 7.20 7.73
C GLN A 39 8.30 5.88 7.68
N LEU A 40 7.60 4.76 7.92
CA LEU A 40 8.19 3.41 7.89
C LEU A 40 8.69 3.00 6.50
N THR A 41 8.20 3.58 5.40
CA THR A 41 8.79 3.34 4.07
C THR A 41 10.19 3.94 3.92
N ARG A 42 10.64 4.75 4.89
CA ARG A 42 12.01 5.32 4.96
C ARG A 42 12.86 4.64 6.04
N HIS A 43 12.32 3.63 6.70
CA HIS A 43 13.02 2.90 7.75
C HIS A 43 14.20 2.11 7.15
N PRO A 44 15.37 2.01 7.81
CA PRO A 44 16.56 1.34 7.26
C PRO A 44 16.32 -0.12 6.86
N ASP A 45 15.45 -0.83 7.56
CA ASP A 45 15.08 -2.21 7.20
C ASP A 45 13.85 -2.34 6.30
N PHE A 46 13.29 -1.23 5.83
CA PHE A 46 12.30 -1.26 4.76
C PHE A 46 13.02 -1.11 3.42
N SER A 47 12.75 -2.04 2.50
CA SER A 47 13.17 -1.91 1.12
C SER A 47 11.99 -2.17 0.19
N ILE A 48 11.73 -1.23 -0.72
CA ILE A 48 10.69 -1.33 -1.74
C ILE A 48 10.98 -2.46 -2.74
N THR A 49 12.25 -2.89 -2.89
CA THR A 49 12.63 -4.01 -3.77
C THR A 49 12.44 -5.37 -3.11
N ASN A 50 12.15 -5.43 -1.81
CA ASN A 50 11.83 -6.67 -1.10
C ASN A 50 10.29 -6.87 -1.06
N PRO A 51 9.73 -7.84 -1.81
CA PRO A 51 8.28 -8.03 -1.89
C PRO A 51 7.63 -8.34 -0.53
N ASN A 52 8.36 -8.99 0.39
CA ASN A 52 7.85 -9.28 1.73
C ASN A 52 7.68 -8.00 2.55
N ARG A 53 8.62 -7.05 2.45
CA ARG A 53 8.53 -5.73 3.12
C ARG A 53 7.39 -4.90 2.58
N VAL A 54 7.23 -4.87 1.26
CA VAL A 54 6.11 -4.19 0.60
C VAL A 54 4.78 -4.78 1.09
N ARG A 55 4.68 -6.11 1.11
CA ARG A 55 3.48 -6.81 1.60
C ARG A 55 3.21 -6.54 3.08
N SER A 56 4.23 -6.60 3.93
CA SER A 56 4.07 -6.49 5.38
C SER A 56 3.79 -5.06 5.86
N LEU A 57 4.15 -4.04 5.08
CA LEU A 57 3.83 -2.64 5.38
C LEU A 57 2.69 -2.09 4.52
N VAL A 58 2.93 -1.90 3.21
CA VAL A 58 1.98 -1.26 2.28
C VAL A 58 0.75 -2.14 2.07
N GLY A 59 0.99 -3.42 1.76
CA GLY A 59 -0.09 -4.39 1.53
C GLY A 59 -0.97 -4.58 2.78
N ALA A 60 -0.35 -4.73 3.96
CA ALA A 60 -1.05 -4.84 5.23
C ALA A 60 -1.91 -3.59 5.54
N PHE A 61 -1.38 -2.38 5.34
CA PHE A 61 -2.14 -1.16 5.52
C PHE A 61 -3.39 -1.13 4.63
N CYS A 62 -3.23 -1.42 3.34
CA CYS A 62 -4.33 -1.33 2.38
C CYS A 62 -5.38 -2.45 2.55
N SER A 63 -4.96 -3.67 2.93
CA SER A 63 -5.86 -4.83 2.99
C SER A 63 -6.45 -5.10 4.37
N ALA A 64 -5.74 -4.76 5.45
CA ALA A 64 -6.11 -5.11 6.82
C ALA A 64 -6.42 -3.88 7.70
N ASN A 65 -6.38 -2.66 7.13
CA ASN A 65 -6.77 -1.44 7.83
C ASN A 65 -7.79 -0.60 7.04
N PRO A 66 -9.00 -1.13 6.76
CA PRO A 66 -9.96 -0.46 5.89
C PRO A 66 -10.40 0.92 6.42
N VAL A 67 -10.44 1.11 7.75
CA VAL A 67 -10.81 2.40 8.37
C VAL A 67 -9.78 3.49 8.02
N ARG A 68 -8.49 3.14 7.93
CA ARG A 68 -7.42 4.10 7.62
C ARG A 68 -7.12 4.17 6.13
N PHE A 69 -7.24 3.06 5.40
CA PHE A 69 -7.07 3.03 3.95
C PHE A 69 -8.20 3.79 3.23
N HIS A 70 -9.46 3.57 3.63
CA HIS A 70 -10.63 4.24 3.06
C HIS A 70 -10.98 5.56 3.78
N ARG A 71 -9.96 6.31 4.21
CA ARG A 71 -10.14 7.65 4.78
C ARG A 71 -10.85 8.55 3.76
N ALA A 72 -11.80 9.37 4.23
CA ALA A 72 -12.70 10.14 3.37
C ALA A 72 -11.98 11.16 2.46
N ASP A 73 -10.75 11.54 2.79
CA ASP A 73 -9.91 12.43 2.00
C ASP A 73 -9.14 11.72 0.86
N GLY A 74 -9.27 10.40 0.74
CA GLY A 74 -8.60 9.59 -0.28
C GLY A 74 -7.09 9.44 -0.12
N ALA A 75 -6.52 9.82 1.02
CA ALA A 75 -5.06 9.80 1.22
C ALA A 75 -4.47 8.38 1.13
N GLY A 76 -5.20 7.37 1.60
CA GLY A 76 -4.80 5.97 1.44
C GLY A 76 -4.71 5.53 -0.03
N TYR A 77 -5.64 6.00 -0.87
CA TYR A 77 -5.66 5.67 -2.30
C TYR A 77 -4.49 6.32 -3.03
N ARG A 78 -4.22 7.60 -2.76
CA ARG A 78 -3.04 8.32 -3.31
C ARG A 78 -1.75 7.62 -2.91
N PHE A 79 -1.62 7.26 -1.63
CA PHE A 79 -0.45 6.53 -1.13
C PHE A 79 -0.24 5.20 -1.86
N LEU A 80 -1.29 4.39 -2.03
CA LEU A 80 -1.17 3.13 -2.75
C LEU A 80 -0.80 3.35 -4.23
N ALA A 81 -1.42 4.33 -4.90
CA ALA A 81 -1.09 4.64 -6.29
C ALA A 81 0.38 5.08 -6.47
N ASP A 82 0.91 5.91 -5.57
CA ASP A 82 2.32 6.31 -5.58
C ASP A 82 3.25 5.09 -5.44
N ARG A 83 2.93 4.18 -4.52
CA ARG A 83 3.70 2.94 -4.34
C ARG A 83 3.57 2.00 -5.54
N VAL A 84 2.40 1.90 -6.17
CA VAL A 84 2.21 1.10 -7.38
C VAL A 84 3.09 1.64 -8.52
N LEU A 85 3.08 2.96 -8.76
CA LEU A 85 3.91 3.58 -9.80
C LEU A 85 5.41 3.39 -9.57
N GLU A 86 5.85 3.46 -8.32
CA GLU A 86 7.23 3.18 -7.93
C GLU A 86 7.58 1.71 -8.16
N LEU A 87 6.71 0.79 -7.71
CA LEU A 87 6.88 -0.65 -7.87
C LEU A 87 6.82 -1.08 -9.33
N ASP A 88 6.03 -0.43 -10.17
CA ASP A 88 5.83 -0.85 -11.56
C ASP A 88 7.14 -0.81 -12.35
N ARG A 89 7.99 0.18 -12.05
CA ARG A 89 9.33 0.32 -12.64
C ARG A 89 10.33 -0.74 -12.16
N LEU A 90 10.11 -1.30 -10.97
CA LEU A 90 11.04 -2.21 -10.29
C LEU A 90 10.62 -3.67 -10.41
N ASN A 91 9.32 -3.93 -10.30
CA ASN A 91 8.69 -5.23 -10.26
C ASN A 91 7.18 -5.11 -10.60
N PRO A 92 6.82 -5.16 -11.90
CA PRO A 92 5.44 -5.11 -12.39
C PRO A 92 4.47 -6.10 -11.73
N GLN A 93 4.95 -7.30 -11.38
CA GLN A 93 4.12 -8.33 -10.75
C GLN A 93 3.70 -7.96 -9.32
N VAL A 94 4.61 -7.36 -8.56
CA VAL A 94 4.29 -6.85 -7.22
C VAL A 94 3.39 -5.62 -7.33
N ALA A 95 3.67 -4.72 -8.28
CA ALA A 95 2.86 -3.54 -8.54
C ALA A 95 1.40 -3.90 -8.86
N SER A 96 1.17 -4.84 -9.79
CA SER A 96 -0.17 -5.28 -10.17
C SER A 96 -0.90 -5.96 -9.00
N ARG A 97 -0.19 -6.74 -8.18
CA ARG A 97 -0.75 -7.31 -6.94
C ARG A 97 -1.16 -6.25 -5.94
N MET A 98 -0.39 -5.17 -5.79
CA MET A 98 -0.76 -4.05 -4.92
C MET A 98 -1.95 -3.27 -5.48
N LEU A 99 -1.99 -3.02 -6.79
CA LEU A 99 -3.11 -2.32 -7.44
C LEU A 99 -4.45 -3.03 -7.23
N ARG A 100 -4.47 -4.37 -7.22
CA ARG A 100 -5.68 -5.19 -6.94
C ARG A 100 -6.36 -4.85 -5.61
N LEU A 101 -5.65 -4.28 -4.64
CA LEU A 101 -6.25 -3.87 -3.36
C LEU A 101 -7.22 -2.68 -3.53
N MET A 102 -7.13 -1.95 -4.64
CA MET A 102 -7.98 -0.80 -4.97
C MET A 102 -9.04 -1.11 -6.05
N THR A 103 -9.04 -2.32 -6.64
CA THR A 103 -9.92 -2.58 -7.81
C THR A 103 -11.38 -2.86 -7.45
N ARG A 104 -11.69 -3.16 -6.18
CA ARG A 104 -13.08 -3.38 -5.70
C ARG A 104 -13.78 -2.08 -5.30
N TRP A 105 -13.52 -1.00 -6.04
CA TRP A 105 -13.96 0.35 -5.69
C TRP A 105 -15.49 0.53 -5.74
N ARG A 106 -16.20 -0.15 -6.65
CA ARG A 106 -17.68 -0.10 -6.79
C ARG A 106 -18.48 -0.52 -5.55
N ARG A 107 -17.83 -1.13 -4.55
CA ARG A 107 -18.50 -1.56 -3.30
C ARG A 107 -18.60 -0.46 -2.25
N TYR A 108 -17.99 0.70 -2.49
CA TYR A 108 -17.96 1.83 -1.56
C TYR A 108 -18.97 2.90 -1.99
N ASP A 109 -19.16 3.92 -1.15
CA ASP A 109 -19.99 5.10 -1.48
C ASP A 109 -19.40 5.92 -2.65
N ASP A 110 -20.24 6.73 -3.27
CA ASP A 110 -19.90 7.51 -4.48
C ASP A 110 -18.65 8.38 -4.31
N SER A 111 -18.45 8.97 -3.13
CA SER A 111 -17.27 9.80 -2.86
C SER A 111 -15.99 8.97 -2.91
N ARG A 112 -15.98 7.81 -2.23
CA ARG A 112 -14.84 6.88 -2.27
C ARG A 112 -14.64 6.26 -3.64
N GLN A 113 -15.71 5.91 -4.34
CA GLN A 113 -15.66 5.40 -5.71
C GLN A 113 -14.92 6.37 -6.63
N LYS A 114 -15.32 7.66 -6.60
CA LYS A 114 -14.69 8.72 -7.38
C LYS A 114 -13.18 8.81 -7.08
N LEU A 115 -12.80 8.88 -5.81
CA LEU A 115 -11.40 9.02 -5.41
C LEU A 115 -10.54 7.80 -5.79
N MET A 116 -11.06 6.58 -5.67
CA MET A 116 -10.34 5.37 -6.09
C MET A 116 -10.21 5.30 -7.62
N ARG A 117 -11.29 5.64 -8.34
CA ARG A 117 -11.30 5.69 -9.81
C ARG A 117 -10.30 6.71 -10.34
N GLU A 118 -10.22 7.90 -9.74
CA GLU A 118 -9.22 8.92 -10.09
C GLU A 118 -7.79 8.36 -9.94
N GLN A 119 -7.50 7.60 -8.88
CA GLN A 119 -6.17 7.01 -8.71
C GLN A 119 -5.90 5.84 -9.68
N LEU A 120 -6.90 5.02 -10.02
CA LEU A 120 -6.77 4.00 -11.06
C LEU A 120 -6.47 4.64 -12.42
N GLN A 121 -7.18 5.70 -12.79
CA GLN A 121 -6.95 6.47 -14.01
C GLN A 121 -5.56 7.12 -14.00
N ARG A 122 -5.13 7.69 -12.88
CA ARG A 122 -3.78 8.25 -12.71
C ARG A 122 -2.69 7.20 -12.95
N VAL A 123 -2.87 5.97 -12.44
CA VAL A 123 -1.90 4.88 -12.65
C VAL A 123 -1.83 4.50 -14.13
N LEU A 124 -2.97 4.35 -14.81
CA LEU A 124 -3.01 4.00 -16.23
C LEU A 124 -2.50 5.11 -17.16
N ALA A 125 -2.60 6.38 -16.73
CA ALA A 125 -2.12 7.53 -17.47
C ALA A 125 -0.61 7.79 -17.29
N ALA A 126 0.09 7.02 -16.45
CA ALA A 126 1.52 7.18 -16.26
C ALA A 126 2.30 6.70 -17.48
N ASP A 127 3.38 7.42 -17.81
CA ASP A 127 4.28 7.04 -18.89
C ASP A 127 4.87 5.65 -18.61
N SER A 128 4.83 4.78 -19.63
CA SER A 128 5.40 3.43 -19.59
C SER A 128 4.83 2.52 -18.50
N VAL A 129 3.53 2.61 -18.20
CA VAL A 129 2.84 1.63 -17.36
C VAL A 129 3.03 0.21 -17.92
N SER A 130 3.38 -0.74 -17.05
CA SER A 130 3.62 -2.11 -17.48
C SER A 130 2.35 -2.80 -17.96
N PRO A 131 2.45 -3.83 -18.83
CA PRO A 131 1.30 -4.63 -19.24
C PRO A 131 0.54 -5.25 -18.05
N ASP A 132 1.26 -5.74 -17.02
CA ASP A 132 0.67 -6.33 -15.82
C ASP A 132 -0.22 -5.32 -15.07
N VAL A 133 0.27 -4.09 -14.89
CA VAL A 133 -0.48 -3.04 -14.19
C VAL A 133 -1.62 -2.53 -15.07
N TYR A 134 -1.37 -2.34 -16.36
CA TYR A 134 -2.36 -1.88 -17.33
C TYR A 134 -3.57 -2.83 -17.37
N GLU A 135 -3.34 -4.14 -17.50
CA GLU A 135 -4.41 -5.14 -17.56
C GLU A 135 -5.32 -5.09 -16.32
N ILE A 136 -4.73 -4.91 -15.13
CA ILE A 136 -5.50 -4.87 -13.88
C ILE A 136 -6.25 -3.56 -13.71
N GLY A 137 -5.63 -2.44 -14.07
CA GLY A 137 -6.28 -1.14 -14.00
C GLY A 137 -7.43 -1.02 -14.99
N SER A 138 -7.22 -1.40 -16.27
CA SER A 138 -8.22 -1.26 -17.33
C SER A 138 -9.46 -2.12 -17.04
N LYS A 139 -9.28 -3.41 -16.74
CA LYS A 139 -10.38 -4.32 -16.36
C LYS A 139 -11.15 -3.81 -15.14
N SER A 140 -10.48 -3.16 -14.19
CA SER A 140 -11.16 -2.59 -13.02
C SER A 140 -12.04 -1.39 -13.40
N LEU A 141 -11.62 -0.56 -14.36
CA LEU A 141 -12.39 0.60 -14.83
C LEU A 141 -13.54 0.21 -15.77
N GLU A 142 -13.40 -0.87 -16.53
CA GLU A 142 -14.40 -1.38 -17.47
C GLU A 142 -15.54 -2.19 -16.82
N SER A 143 -15.29 -2.77 -15.63
CA SER A 143 -16.23 -3.64 -14.90
C SER A 143 -17.40 -2.91 -14.24
#